data_AF-X0VQ75-F1
#
_entry.id   AF-X0VQ75-F1
#
_cell.length_a   1.000
_cell.length_b   1.000
_cell.length_c   1.000
_cell.angle_alpha   90.00
_cell.angle_beta   90.00
_cell.angle_gamma   90.00
#
_symmetry.space_group_name_H-M   'P 1'
#
loop_
_entity.id
_entity.type
_entity.pdbx_description
1 polymer ?
#
loop_
_entity_poly.entity_id
_entity_poly.type
_entity_poly.pdbx_seq_one_letter_code
_entity_poly.pdbx_strand_id
1 'polypeptide(L)' 'GYMFVAGGGYYSRAAVVEGPGAFMDINQPITLEMIDENIDAITTLEGAKNYNNATEQTGYALSKMDVGGS' A
#
# COMPACT_ATOMS: atom_id res chain seq x y z
N GLY A 1 7.28 -16.14 3.18
CA GLY A 1 8.45 -16.42 4.04
C GLY A 1 8.47 -15.44 5.20
N TYR A 2 9.32 -15.64 6.21
CA TYR A 2 9.44 -14.73 7.36
C TYR A 2 10.86 -14.17 7.45
N MET A 3 10.97 -12.89 7.75
CA MET A 3 12.25 -12.22 7.99
C MET A 3 12.47 -12.09 9.49
N PHE A 4 13.67 -12.48 9.93
CA PHE A 4 14.08 -12.37 11.33
C PHE A 4 15.41 -11.64 11.41
N VAL A 5 15.55 -10.79 12.42
CA VAL A 5 16.80 -10.13 12.78
C VAL A 5 17.26 -10.74 14.10
N ALA A 6 18.50 -11.20 14.17
CA ALA A 6 19.09 -11.75 15.39
C ALA A 6 20.49 -11.16 15.62
N GLY A 7 20.77 -10.74 16.85
CA GLY A 7 22.06 -10.15 17.21
C GLY A 7 22.12 -9.80 18.70
N GLY A 8 23.30 -9.96 19.32
CA GLY A 8 23.51 -9.60 20.73
C GLY A 8 22.64 -10.36 21.74
N GLY A 9 22.13 -11.53 21.39
CA GLY A 9 21.21 -12.31 22.23
C GLY A 9 19.72 -11.98 22.05
N TYR A 10 19.36 -11.07 21.16
CA TYR A 10 17.97 -10.71 20.85
C TYR A 10 17.55 -11.21 19.47
N TYR A 11 16.26 -11.49 19.34
CA TYR A 11 15.61 -11.83 18.08
C TYR A 11 14.38 -10.95 17.89
N SER A 12 14.12 -10.53 16.65
CA SER A 12 12.90 -9.82 16.27
C SER A 12 12.42 -10.26 14.89
N ARG A 13 11.13 -10.05 14.63
CA ARG A 13 10.54 -10.26 13.31
C ARG A 13 10.54 -8.94 12.55
N ALA A 14 11.04 -8.97 11.32
CA ALA A 14 10.85 -7.90 10.35
C ALA A 14 9.74 -8.28 9.38
N ALA A 15 9.00 -7.29 8.89
CA ALA A 15 7.96 -7.47 7.90
C ALA A 15 7.92 -6.27 6.96
N VAL A 16 7.58 -6.52 5.70
CA VAL A 16 7.29 -5.46 4.72
C VAL A 16 5.80 -5.22 4.75
N VAL A 17 5.42 -3.97 5.01
CA VAL A 17 4.03 -3.51 5.03
C VAL A 17 3.82 -2.48 3.94
N GLU A 18 2.58 -2.34 3.49
CA GLU A 18 2.16 -1.31 2.53
C GLU A 18 1.08 -0.45 3.20
N GLY A 19 1.23 0.87 3.07
CA GLY A 19 0.24 1.84 3.53
C GLY A 19 -1.08 1.75 2.76
N PRO A 20 -2.15 2.40 3.24
CA PRO A 20 -3.42 2.44 2.53
C PRO A 20 -3.32 3.15 1.16
N GLY A 21 -2.37 4.08 1.02
CA GLY A 21 -2.11 4.85 -0.19
C GLY A 21 -3.23 5.82 -0.55
N ALA A 22 -3.14 6.39 -1.75
CA ALA A 22 -4.17 7.22 -2.36
C ALA A 22 -4.66 6.58 -3.66
N PHE A 23 -5.99 6.52 -3.83
CA PHE A 23 -6.63 6.06 -5.06
C PHE A 23 -7.25 7.26 -5.76
N MET A 24 -6.79 7.52 -6.98
CA MET A 24 -7.20 8.67 -7.78
C MET A 24 -8.22 8.24 -8.83
N ASP A 25 -9.07 9.17 -9.26
CA ASP A 25 -10.04 8.91 -10.32
C ASP A 25 -9.33 8.57 -11.64
N ILE A 26 -9.69 7.43 -12.20
CA ILE A 26 -9.13 6.89 -13.44
C ILE A 26 -9.68 7.58 -14.70
N ASN A 27 -10.79 8.33 -14.58
CA ASN A 27 -11.45 9.01 -15.68
C ASN A 27 -10.81 10.36 -16.02
N GLN A 28 -9.86 10.82 -15.21
CA GLN A 28 -9.11 12.06 -15.45
C GLN A 28 -7.61 11.80 -15.57
N PRO A 29 -6.88 12.62 -16.35
CA PRO A 29 -5.43 12.54 -16.38
C PRO A 29 -4.82 12.79 -14.99
N ILE A 30 -3.86 11.97 -14.61
CA ILE A 30 -3.07 12.18 -13.39
C ILE A 30 -2.09 13.34 -13.62
N THR A 31 -2.09 14.33 -12.72
CA THR A 31 -1.16 15.46 -12.74
C THR A 31 -0.18 15.41 -11.57
N LEU A 32 0.87 16.23 -11.62
CA LEU A 32 1.85 16.32 -10.52
C LEU A 32 1.25 16.99 -9.29
N GLU A 33 0.39 17.99 -9.50
CA GLU A 33 -0.33 18.70 -8.43
C GLU A 33 -1.22 17.74 -7.65
N MET A 34 -1.91 16.82 -8.33
CA MET A 34 -2.69 15.78 -7.66
C MET A 34 -1.83 14.86 -6.78
N ILE A 35 -0.60 14.55 -7.20
CA ILE A 35 0.34 13.75 -6.40
C ILE A 35 0.79 14.55 -5.17
N ASP A 36 1.17 15.81 -5.36
CA ASP A 36 1.61 16.70 -4.28
C ASP A 36 0.51 16.91 -3.24
N GLU A 37 -0.72 17.16 -3.69
CA GLU A 37 -1.91 17.30 -2.84
C GLU A 37 -2.23 16.03 -2.02
N ASN A 38 -1.78 14.86 -2.48
CA ASN A 38 -2.03 13.56 -1.84
C ASN A 38 -0.77 12.92 -1.23
N ILE A 39 0.37 13.63 -1.18
CA ILE A 39 1.65 13.02 -0.81
C ILE A 39 1.65 12.41 0.60
N ASP A 40 0.95 13.04 1.54
CA ASP A 40 0.80 12.55 2.91
C ASP A 40 0.03 11.21 2.95
N ALA A 41 -1.04 11.09 2.16
CA ALA A 41 -1.82 9.86 2.04
C ALA A 41 -1.06 8.74 1.31
N ILE A 42 -0.19 9.10 0.36
CA ILE A 42 0.69 8.16 -0.35
C ILE A 42 1.76 7.59 0.58
N THR A 43 2.31 8.43 1.47
CA THR A 43 3.49 8.09 2.28
C THR A 43 3.17 7.62 3.70
N THR A 44 1.95 7.82 4.19
CA THR A 44 1.55 7.36 5.52
C THR A 44 1.56 5.84 5.65
N LEU A 45 1.98 5.37 6.84
CA LEU A 45 1.90 3.97 7.25
C LEU A 45 0.80 3.72 8.28
N GLU A 46 0.00 4.74 8.60
CA GLU A 46 -1.17 4.55 9.46
C GLU A 46 -2.17 3.63 8.76
N GLY A 47 -2.52 2.52 9.41
CA GLY A 47 -3.34 1.47 8.80
C GLY A 47 -2.60 0.56 7.81
N ALA A 48 -1.27 0.64 7.73
CA ALA A 48 -0.48 -0.24 6.88
C ALA A 48 -0.70 -1.72 7.23
N LYS A 49 -0.70 -2.58 6.21
CA LYS A 49 -0.92 -4.01 6.36
C LYS A 49 0.12 -4.83 5.62
N ASN A 50 0.25 -6.07 6.03
CA ASN A 50 1.05 -7.06 5.32
C ASN A 50 0.18 -7.70 4.23
N TYR A 51 0.74 -7.87 3.04
CA TYR A 51 0.17 -8.75 2.01
C TYR A 51 0.94 -10.07 1.98
N ASN A 52 0.22 -11.18 1.89
CA ASN A 52 0.84 -12.51 1.87
C ASN A 52 1.50 -12.81 0.53
N ASN A 53 1.02 -12.20 -0.55
CA ASN A 53 1.52 -12.34 -1.91
C ASN A 53 1.03 -11.18 -2.81
N ALA A 54 1.58 -11.11 -4.02
CA ALA A 54 1.22 -10.08 -5.00
C ALA A 54 -0.24 -10.14 -5.46
N THR A 55 -0.87 -11.33 -5.48
CA THR A 55 -2.27 -11.49 -5.88
C THR A 55 -3.22 -10.81 -4.88
N GLU A 56 -2.96 -10.94 -3.59
CA GLU A 56 -3.73 -10.26 -2.55
C GLU A 56 -3.62 -8.73 -2.67
N GLN A 57 -2.41 -8.22 -2.89
CA GLN A 57 -2.16 -6.79 -3.09
C GLN A 57 -2.88 -6.27 -4.34
N THR A 58 -2.77 -6.99 -5.45
CA THR A 58 -3.43 -6.64 -6.71
C THR A 58 -4.95 -6.66 -6.56
N GLY A 59 -5.51 -7.67 -5.88
CA GLY A 59 -6.94 -7.75 -5.60
C GLY A 59 -7.45 -6.56 -4.78
N TYR A 60 -6.66 -6.09 -3.80
CA TYR A 60 -6.98 -4.88 -3.06
C TYR A 60 -6.97 -3.64 -3.96
N ALA A 61 -5.94 -3.45 -4.79
CA ALA A 61 -5.88 -2.32 -5.72
C ALA A 61 -7.06 -2.31 -6.70
N LEU A 62 -7.41 -3.47 -7.26
CA LEU A 62 -8.57 -3.63 -8.15
C LEU A 62 -9.90 -3.34 -7.45
N SER A 63 -10.04 -3.68 -6.17
CA SER A 63 -11.27 -3.40 -5.40
C SER A 63 -11.56 -1.91 -5.20
N LYS A 64 -10.55 -1.05 -5.45
CA LYS A 64 -10.65 0.41 -5.36
C LYS A 64 -10.83 1.08 -6.71
N MET A 65 -10.71 0.32 -7.80
CA MET A 65 -11.11 0.80 -9.11
C MET A 65 -12.64 0.77 -9.16
N ASP A 66 -13.27 1.93 -9.31
CA ASP A 66 -14.68 1.99 -9.67
C ASP A 66 -14.84 1.55 -11.13
N VAL A 67 -14.90 0.24 -11.34
CA VAL A 67 -15.24 -0.35 -12.62
C VAL A 67 -16.77 -0.39 -12.65
N GLY A 68 -17.38 0.73 -13.05
CA GLY A 68 -18.82 0.95 -13.04
C GLY A 68 -19.65 -0.33 -13.26
N GLY A 69 -20.17 -0.86 -12.15
CA GLY A 69 -21.24 -1.84 -12.17
C GLY A 69 -22.54 -1.09 -12.42
N SER A 70 -23.18 -1.44 -13.54
CA SER A 70 -24.58 -1.15 -13.93
C SER A 70 -25.52 -0.70 -12.82
#